data_AF-A0A1V5X0E7-F1
#
_entry.id   AF-A0A1V5X0E7-F1
#
_cell.length_a   1.000
_cell.length_b   1.000
_cell.length_c   1.000
_cell.angle_alpha   90.00
_cell.angle_beta   90.00
_cell.angle_gamma   90.00
#
_symmetry.space_group_name_H-M   'P 1'
#
loop_
_entity.id
_entity.type
_entity.pdbx_description
1 polymer ?
#
loop_
_entity_poly.entity_id
_entity_poly.type
_entity_poly.pdbx_seq_one_letter_code
_entity_poly.pdbx_strand_id
1 'polypeptide(L)'
;METPNPAVDRPGLPGGETLVIMQRVRSAARAAAVACALLATSGCGGVLYAAYAGGAAAKLEQAKEVGAEERAPYEYYFALEHMTKAQEEASQGDYGDAADLAQVAEEYADKAIRLAREAHRGAGR
;
A
#
# COMPACT_ATOMS: atom_id res chain seq x y z
N MET A 1 43.80 70.34 -32.34
CA MET A 1 42.43 70.24 -32.90
C MET A 1 42.23 68.77 -33.22
N GLU A 2 41.98 67.98 -32.18
CA GLU A 2 41.72 66.54 -32.24
C GLU A 2 40.27 66.32 -31.81
N THR A 3 39.56 65.48 -32.53
CA THR A 3 38.10 65.29 -32.43
C THR A 3 37.73 64.33 -31.30
N PRO A 4 36.71 64.64 -30.49
CA PRO A 4 36.01 63.62 -29.72
C PRO A 4 34.66 63.30 -30.39
N ASN A 5 34.43 62.05 -30.77
CA ASN A 5 33.08 61.54 -30.99
C ASN A 5 32.88 60.33 -30.06
N PRO A 6 31.78 60.26 -29.29
CA PRO A 6 31.73 59.53 -28.05
C PRO A 6 31.43 58.05 -28.29
N ALA A 7 31.91 57.28 -27.32
CA ALA A 7 31.62 55.88 -27.12
C ALA A 7 30.13 55.56 -27.37
N VAL A 8 29.89 54.64 -28.30
CA VAL A 8 28.64 53.89 -28.37
C VAL A 8 28.70 52.87 -27.23
N ASP A 9 28.31 53.30 -26.05
CA ASP A 9 28.04 52.43 -24.91
C ASP A 9 26.72 51.68 -25.19
N ARG A 10 26.82 50.40 -25.53
CA ARG A 10 25.65 49.51 -25.65
C ARG A 10 25.46 48.86 -24.28
N PRO A 11 24.33 49.08 -23.58
CA PRO A 11 24.06 48.33 -22.36
C PRO A 11 23.91 46.84 -22.73
N GLY A 12 24.85 46.03 -22.26
CA GLY A 12 24.77 44.57 -22.29
C GLY A 12 23.56 44.13 -21.46
N LEU A 13 22.59 43.51 -22.12
CA LEU A 13 21.39 42.94 -21.50
C LEU A 13 21.79 41.81 -20.52
N PRO A 14 21.50 41.92 -19.20
CA PRO A 14 21.60 40.78 -18.30
C PRO A 14 20.32 39.95 -18.45
N GLY A 15 20.25 39.06 -19.45
CA GLY A 15 19.01 38.33 -19.76
C GLY A 15 19.14 36.84 -20.02
N GLY A 16 20.36 36.31 -20.21
CA GLY A 16 20.57 34.91 -20.61
C GLY A 16 20.51 33.92 -19.45
N GLU A 17 21.11 34.27 -18.31
CA GLU A 17 21.36 33.31 -17.23
C GLU A 17 20.11 33.03 -16.39
N THR A 18 19.26 34.05 -16.16
CA THR A 18 18.03 33.94 -15.38
C THR A 18 16.96 33.10 -16.09
N LEU A 19 16.90 33.19 -17.43
CA LEU A 19 15.94 32.47 -18.26
C LEU A 19 16.23 30.95 -18.27
N VAL A 20 17.51 30.57 -18.34
CA VAL A 20 17.94 29.15 -18.34
C VAL A 20 17.67 28.48 -16.99
N ILE A 21 17.88 29.19 -15.88
CA ILE A 21 17.60 28.68 -14.53
C ILE A 21 16.09 28.43 -14.35
N MET A 22 15.24 29.39 -14.72
CA MET A 22 13.78 29.23 -14.68
C MET A 22 13.29 28.08 -15.57
N GLN A 23 13.91 27.88 -16.73
CA GLN A 23 13.55 26.83 -17.69
C GLN A 23 13.96 25.44 -17.20
N ARG A 24 15.10 25.31 -16.49
CA ARG A 24 15.54 24.06 -15.84
C ARG A 24 14.71 23.69 -14.62
N VAL A 25 14.30 24.67 -13.81
CA VAL A 25 13.43 24.45 -12.64
C VAL A 25 12.03 24.01 -13.06
N ARG A 26 11.47 24.62 -14.12
CA ARG A 26 10.18 24.22 -14.70
C ARG A 26 10.20 22.82 -15.31
N SER A 27 11.30 22.41 -15.92
CA SER A 27 11.45 21.06 -16.50
C SER A 27 11.67 20.00 -15.41
N ALA A 28 12.43 20.30 -14.35
CA ALA A 28 12.58 19.44 -13.18
C ALA A 28 11.26 19.25 -12.42
N ALA A 29 10.49 20.33 -12.21
CA ALA A 29 9.18 20.26 -11.55
C ALA A 29 8.16 19.44 -12.36
N ARG A 30 8.18 19.55 -13.69
CA ARG A 30 7.35 18.72 -14.57
C ARG A 30 7.76 17.25 -14.53
N ALA A 31 9.06 16.96 -14.55
CA ALA A 31 9.57 15.60 -14.42
C ALA A 31 9.18 14.96 -13.07
N ALA A 32 9.28 15.71 -11.97
CA ALA A 32 8.85 15.27 -10.66
C ALA A 32 7.33 15.02 -10.58
N ALA A 33 6.51 15.90 -11.17
CA ALA A 33 5.06 15.71 -11.23
C ALA A 33 4.65 14.47 -12.04
N VAL A 34 5.32 14.21 -13.17
CA VAL A 34 5.09 13.00 -13.98
C VAL A 34 5.53 11.75 -13.22
N ALA A 35 6.66 11.78 -12.51
CA ALA A 35 7.11 10.66 -11.68
C ALA A 35 6.13 10.34 -10.54
N CYS A 36 5.61 11.36 -9.84
CA CYS A 36 4.56 11.18 -8.83
C CYS A 36 3.25 10.64 -9.43
N ALA A 37 2.85 11.11 -10.61
CA ALA A 37 1.65 10.61 -11.29
C ALA A 37 1.79 9.13 -11.72
N LEU A 38 2.97 8.72 -12.15
CA LEU A 38 3.27 7.32 -12.49
C LEU A 38 3.19 6.41 -11.24
N LEU A 39 3.73 6.87 -10.11
CA LEU A 39 3.62 6.16 -8.82
C LEU A 39 2.17 6.09 -8.30
N ALA A 40 1.32 7.06 -8.64
CA ALA A 40 -0.09 7.00 -8.25
C ALA A 40 -0.89 5.94 -9.04
N THR A 41 -0.38 5.47 -10.18
CA THR A 41 -1.04 4.42 -10.98
C THR A 41 -0.62 2.99 -10.59
N SER A 42 0.44 2.81 -9.80
CA SER A 42 0.70 1.53 -9.15
C SER A 42 -0.29 1.35 -8.00
N GLY A 43 -1.28 0.47 -8.19
CA GLY A 43 -2.44 0.35 -7.31
C GLY A 43 -2.08 0.13 -5.84
N CYS A 44 -2.93 0.66 -4.94
CA CYS A 44 -2.79 0.55 -3.48
C CYS A 44 -3.01 -0.89 -2.93
N GLY A 45 -2.99 -1.91 -3.79
CA GLY A 45 -3.31 -3.29 -3.44
C GLY A 45 -2.42 -3.82 -2.31
N GLY A 46 -1.11 -3.56 -2.36
CA GLY A 46 -0.19 -4.01 -1.31
C GLY A 46 -0.50 -3.43 0.07
N VAL A 47 -0.98 -2.18 0.13
CA VAL A 47 -1.39 -1.52 1.39
C VAL A 47 -2.69 -2.15 1.92
N LEU A 48 -3.66 -2.39 1.05
CA LEU A 48 -4.93 -3.03 1.42
C LEU A 48 -4.71 -4.46 1.92
N TYR A 49 -3.94 -5.26 1.17
CA TYR A 49 -3.56 -6.61 1.58
C TYR A 49 -2.88 -6.58 2.96
N ALA A 50 -1.90 -5.70 3.17
CA ALA A 50 -1.20 -5.62 4.46
C ALA A 50 -2.14 -5.35 5.64
N ALA A 51 -3.16 -4.50 5.45
CA ALA A 51 -4.15 -4.22 6.47
C ALA A 51 -5.01 -5.46 6.81
N TYR A 52 -5.56 -6.13 5.80
CA TYR A 52 -6.40 -7.32 6.01
C TYR A 52 -5.60 -8.53 6.50
N ALA A 53 -4.41 -8.76 5.96
CA ALA A 53 -3.52 -9.84 6.39
C ALA A 53 -3.15 -9.72 7.87
N GLY A 54 -2.90 -8.50 8.37
CA GLY A 54 -2.65 -8.27 9.79
C GLY A 54 -3.85 -8.64 10.67
N GLY A 55 -5.06 -8.26 10.26
CA GLY A 55 -6.31 -8.60 10.97
C GLY A 55 -6.59 -10.10 10.96
N ALA A 56 -6.49 -10.73 9.80
CA ALA A 56 -6.67 -12.17 9.62
C ALA A 56 -5.69 -12.98 10.46
N ALA A 57 -4.39 -12.65 10.41
CA ALA A 57 -3.36 -13.34 11.19
C ALA A 57 -3.63 -13.26 12.71
N ALA A 58 -3.98 -12.06 13.21
CA ALA A 58 -4.29 -11.88 14.63
C ALA A 58 -5.52 -12.70 15.07
N LYS A 59 -6.56 -12.76 14.25
CA LYS A 59 -7.75 -13.57 14.55
C LYS A 59 -7.51 -15.07 14.44
N LEU A 60 -6.69 -15.52 13.49
CA LEU A 60 -6.31 -16.94 13.39
C LEU A 60 -5.56 -17.41 14.62
N GLU A 61 -4.62 -16.60 15.13
CA GLU A 61 -3.92 -16.92 16.37
C GLU A 61 -4.90 -16.98 17.55
N GLN A 62 -5.80 -15.99 17.68
CA GLN A 62 -6.82 -16.02 18.73
C GLN A 62 -7.78 -17.24 18.58
N ALA A 63 -8.16 -17.61 17.37
CA ALA A 63 -8.99 -18.79 17.10
C ALA A 63 -8.29 -20.06 17.59
N LYS A 64 -6.99 -20.18 17.33
CA LYS A 64 -6.16 -21.27 17.82
C LYS A 64 -6.08 -21.29 19.35
N GLU A 65 -5.82 -20.16 19.98
CA GLU A 65 -5.75 -20.03 21.45
C GLU A 65 -7.05 -20.48 22.16
N VAL A 66 -8.22 -20.24 21.55
CA VAL A 66 -9.51 -20.68 22.12
C VAL A 66 -9.87 -22.13 21.75
N GLY A 67 -8.97 -22.86 21.08
CA GLY A 67 -9.15 -24.26 20.68
C GLY A 67 -10.14 -24.43 19.53
N ALA A 68 -10.18 -23.48 18.58
CA ALA A 68 -11.08 -23.59 17.43
C ALA A 68 -10.73 -24.78 16.52
N GLU A 69 -9.49 -25.27 16.53
CA GLU A 69 -9.07 -26.48 15.81
C GLU A 69 -9.95 -27.69 16.12
N GLU A 70 -10.43 -27.82 17.37
CA GLU A 70 -11.28 -28.92 17.80
C GLU A 70 -12.76 -28.54 17.84
N ARG A 71 -13.05 -27.29 18.23
CA ARG A 71 -14.42 -26.84 18.55
C ARG A 71 -15.15 -26.20 17.36
N ALA A 72 -14.41 -25.69 16.39
CA ALA A 72 -14.93 -25.07 15.17
C ALA A 72 -13.99 -25.38 13.97
N PRO A 73 -13.71 -26.68 13.70
CA PRO A 73 -12.65 -27.08 12.78
C PRO A 73 -12.86 -26.55 11.37
N TYR A 74 -14.10 -26.58 10.88
CA TYR A 74 -14.41 -26.12 9.53
C TYR A 74 -14.04 -24.64 9.37
N GLU A 75 -14.53 -23.77 10.25
CA GLU A 75 -14.26 -22.34 10.19
C GLU A 75 -12.77 -22.01 10.36
N TYR A 76 -12.09 -22.69 11.29
CA TYR A 76 -10.67 -22.47 11.52
C TYR A 76 -9.82 -22.85 10.31
N TYR A 77 -9.97 -24.08 9.80
CA TYR A 77 -9.16 -24.53 8.66
C TYR A 77 -9.55 -23.81 7.37
N PHE A 78 -10.82 -23.47 7.18
CA PHE A 78 -11.23 -22.63 6.04
C PHE A 78 -10.53 -21.26 6.09
N ALA A 79 -10.52 -20.59 7.24
CA ALA A 79 -9.80 -19.34 7.42
C ALA A 79 -8.29 -19.49 7.19
N LEU A 80 -7.69 -20.57 7.72
CA LEU A 80 -6.27 -20.84 7.59
C LEU A 80 -5.86 -21.02 6.14
N GLU A 81 -6.59 -21.84 5.38
CA GLU A 81 -6.31 -22.09 3.96
C GLU A 81 -6.49 -20.82 3.11
N HIS A 82 -7.49 -19.98 3.41
CA HIS A 82 -7.64 -18.68 2.73
C HIS A 82 -6.49 -17.73 3.04
N MET A 83 -5.99 -17.73 4.27
CA MET A 83 -4.83 -16.92 4.64
C MET A 83 -3.55 -17.43 3.96
N THR A 84 -3.36 -18.75 3.89
CA THR A 84 -2.25 -19.36 3.15
C THR A 84 -2.33 -18.95 1.67
N LYS A 85 -3.51 -19.06 1.06
CA LYS A 85 -3.71 -18.67 -0.34
C LYS A 85 -3.49 -17.18 -0.56
N ALA A 86 -3.93 -16.33 0.37
CA ALA A 86 -3.69 -14.89 0.31
C ALA A 86 -2.18 -14.57 0.28
N GLN A 87 -1.37 -15.27 1.07
CA GLN A 87 0.08 -15.11 1.08
C GLN A 87 0.72 -15.57 -0.25
N GLU A 88 0.21 -16.65 -0.84
CA GLU A 88 0.66 -17.10 -2.18
C GLU A 88 0.39 -16.04 -3.24
N GLU A 89 -0.81 -15.47 -3.32
CA GLU A 89 -1.15 -14.43 -4.31
C GLU A 89 -0.34 -13.14 -4.08
N ALA A 90 -0.18 -12.73 -2.81
CA ALA A 90 0.64 -11.58 -2.47
C ALA A 90 2.11 -11.78 -2.88
N SER A 91 2.63 -13.01 -2.81
CA SER A 91 3.99 -13.33 -3.26
C SER A 91 4.17 -13.26 -4.78
N GLN A 92 3.07 -13.46 -5.53
CA GLN A 92 3.02 -13.31 -6.99
C GLN A 92 2.79 -11.85 -7.42
N GLY A 93 2.46 -10.97 -6.47
CA GLY A 93 2.14 -9.56 -6.73
C GLY A 93 0.66 -9.31 -7.01
N ASP A 94 -0.18 -10.33 -6.90
CA ASP A 94 -1.62 -10.28 -7.12
C ASP A 94 -2.35 -9.79 -5.86
N TYR A 95 -2.06 -8.55 -5.46
CA TYR A 95 -2.52 -8.00 -4.19
C TYR A 95 -4.02 -7.78 -4.08
N GLY A 96 -4.75 -7.71 -5.20
CA GLY A 96 -6.22 -7.62 -5.20
C GLY A 96 -6.83 -8.93 -4.67
N ASP A 97 -6.50 -10.04 -5.33
CA ASP A 97 -6.95 -11.38 -4.93
C ASP A 97 -6.45 -11.72 -3.52
N ALA A 98 -5.20 -11.35 -3.20
CA ALA A 98 -4.66 -11.53 -1.85
C ALA A 98 -5.47 -10.78 -0.78
N ALA A 99 -5.91 -9.55 -1.06
CA ALA A 99 -6.71 -8.77 -0.13
C ALA A 99 -8.10 -9.39 0.08
N ASP A 100 -8.75 -9.85 -0.98
CA ASP A 100 -10.06 -10.51 -0.91
C ASP A 100 -9.98 -11.82 -0.11
N LEU A 101 -8.96 -12.64 -0.37
CA LEU A 101 -8.70 -13.87 0.38
C LEU A 101 -8.41 -13.61 1.86
N ALA A 102 -7.59 -12.59 2.17
CA ALA A 102 -7.30 -12.21 3.55
C ALA A 102 -8.56 -11.72 4.29
N GLN A 103 -9.46 -11.02 3.61
CA GLN A 103 -10.73 -10.60 4.20
C GLN A 103 -11.65 -11.79 4.53
N VAL A 104 -11.73 -12.78 3.62
CA VAL A 104 -12.46 -14.03 3.88
C VAL A 104 -11.84 -14.79 5.05
N ALA A 105 -10.50 -14.88 5.11
CA ALA A 105 -9.81 -15.51 6.23
C ALA A 105 -10.15 -14.82 7.56
N GLU A 106 -10.16 -13.48 7.58
CA GLU A 106 -10.49 -12.70 8.76
C GLU A 106 -11.93 -12.95 9.24
N GLU A 107 -12.89 -13.01 8.33
CA GLU A 107 -14.30 -13.28 8.63
C GLU A 107 -14.49 -14.67 9.25
N TYR A 108 -13.90 -15.69 8.65
CA TYR A 108 -14.03 -17.07 9.13
C TYR A 108 -13.25 -17.31 10.42
N ALA A 109 -12.11 -16.65 10.63
CA ALA A 109 -11.41 -16.68 11.89
C ALA A 109 -12.27 -16.10 13.03
N ASP A 110 -12.96 -14.96 12.79
CA ASP A 110 -13.92 -14.40 13.75
C ASP A 110 -15.05 -15.39 14.06
N LYS A 111 -15.61 -16.03 13.03
CA LYS A 111 -16.65 -17.04 13.19
C LYS A 111 -16.14 -18.24 14.01
N ALA A 112 -14.92 -18.71 13.76
CA ALA A 112 -14.29 -19.80 14.48
C ALA A 112 -14.14 -19.47 15.98
N ILE A 113 -13.72 -18.24 16.31
CA ILE A 113 -13.62 -17.76 17.70
C ILE A 113 -14.98 -17.80 18.39
N ARG A 114 -16.04 -17.31 17.74
CA ARG A 114 -17.39 -17.30 18.32
C ARG A 114 -17.88 -18.72 18.61
N LEU A 115 -17.81 -19.61 17.63
CA LEU A 115 -18.27 -20.99 17.76
C LEU A 115 -17.47 -21.76 18.81
N ALA A 116 -16.14 -21.60 18.85
CA ALA A 116 -15.30 -22.25 19.84
C ALA A 116 -15.64 -21.81 21.27
N ARG A 117 -15.90 -20.52 21.48
CA ARG A 117 -16.34 -19.98 22.79
C ARG A 117 -17.74 -20.45 23.17
N GLU A 118 -18.65 -20.60 22.22
CA GLU A 118 -20.00 -21.15 22.46
C GLU A 118 -19.95 -22.62 22.85
N ALA A 119 -19.19 -23.44 22.11
CA ALA A 119 -18.99 -24.84 22.43
C ALA A 119 -18.38 -25.03 23.83
N HIS A 120 -17.39 -24.21 24.19
CA HIS A 120 -16.78 -24.25 25.53
C HIS A 120 -17.79 -23.94 26.65
N ARG A 121 -18.68 -22.95 26.45
CA ARG A 121 -19.74 -22.62 27.42
C ARG A 121 -20.84 -23.68 27.50
N GLY A 122 -21.13 -24.38 26.39
CA GLY A 122 -22.12 -25.46 26.34
C GLY A 122 -21.68 -26.72 27.09
N ALA A 123 -20.39 -27.03 27.12
CA ALA A 123 -19.83 -28.21 27.79
C ALA A 123 -19.76 -28.10 29.33
N GLY A 124 -19.99 -26.93 29.90
CA GLY A 124 -19.94 -26.67 31.35
C GLY A 124 -21.30 -26.65 32.06
N ARG A 125 -22.38 -27.14 31.41
CA ARG A 125 -23.74 -27.24 31.96
C ARG A 125 -24.13 -28.70 32.11
#